data_AF-A0A9N8R9U6-F1
#
_entry.id   AF-A0A9N8R9U6-F1
#
_cell.length_a   1.000
_cell.length_b   1.000
_cell.length_c   1.000
_cell.angle_alpha   90.00
_cell.angle_beta   90.00
_cell.angle_gamma   90.00
#
_symmetry.space_group_name_H-M   'P 1'
#
loop_
_entity.id
_entity.type
_entity.pdbx_description
1 polymer ?
#
loop_
_entity_poly.entity_id
_entity_poly.type
_entity_poly.pdbx_seq_one_letter_code
_entity_poly.pdbx_strand_id
1 'polypeptide(L)'
;MRRFPFFSQPQFPQNPQSLPLPAFQPLERRDCMLRQPRPIRSADDLDDIQLKRCFEILHACHKASEVDATLISTRETMEDFLAAVFSDWAADGNETMIMPKMDFVVRGYLRAGNICSQPSEHRTTSACIDCANCQTPVYCIVTYQTEPAQLTACFSTQVPTPYPREPIQNRVSPIQRPDIRFNQDESWVSELRQNMMSSCDKRVCRYNKRLAIFRARVLIRGWAQGSVEMGKDIEVQSFVRKEAVRASFSMLVQAGQ
;
A
#
# COMPACT_ATOMS: atom_id res chain seq x y z
N MET A 1 -23.06 71.09 -23.65
CA MET A 1 -24.01 70.03 -24.06
C MET A 1 -24.26 69.15 -22.84
N ARG A 2 -25.25 69.49 -21.99
CA ARG A 2 -26.60 68.87 -21.86
C ARG A 2 -26.52 67.34 -21.62
N ARG A 3 -27.02 66.69 -20.57
CA ARG A 3 -27.91 67.01 -19.41
C ARG A 3 -27.82 65.79 -18.45
N PHE A 4 -27.75 65.99 -17.13
CA PHE A 4 -28.42 65.11 -16.13
C PHE A 4 -29.95 65.37 -16.23
N PRO A 5 -30.93 64.53 -15.76
CA PRO A 5 -30.94 64.03 -14.37
C PRO A 5 -31.94 62.88 -13.94
N PHE A 6 -32.01 62.68 -12.61
CA PHE A 6 -33.16 62.33 -11.73
C PHE A 6 -33.88 60.96 -11.75
N PHE A 7 -33.79 60.28 -10.59
CA PHE A 7 -34.79 59.56 -9.77
C PHE A 7 -36.07 59.03 -10.43
N SER A 8 -36.40 57.75 -10.11
CA SER A 8 -37.65 57.34 -9.46
C SER A 8 -37.64 55.83 -9.14
N GLN A 9 -37.72 55.46 -7.85
CA GLN A 9 -38.37 54.19 -7.47
C GLN A 9 -39.89 54.43 -7.47
N PRO A 10 -40.68 53.44 -7.87
CA PRO A 10 -41.75 53.04 -6.96
C PRO A 10 -41.94 51.52 -6.86
N GLN A 11 -42.04 51.08 -5.60
CA GLN A 11 -43.07 50.19 -5.05
C GLN A 11 -43.32 48.83 -5.71
N PHE A 12 -42.94 47.79 -4.97
CA PHE A 12 -43.50 46.45 -5.05
C PHE A 12 -45.04 46.49 -4.93
N PRO A 13 -45.77 45.81 -5.82
CA PRO A 13 -47.05 45.23 -5.49
C PRO A 13 -46.87 43.82 -4.93
N GLN A 14 -47.69 43.53 -3.93
CA GLN A 14 -47.83 42.28 -3.22
C GLN A 14 -48.30 41.16 -4.16
N ASN A 15 -47.74 39.96 -3.98
CA ASN A 15 -48.27 38.69 -4.51
C ASN A 15 -49.68 38.45 -3.91
N PRO A 16 -50.65 37.78 -4.58
CA PRO A 16 -50.53 36.34 -4.85
C PRO A 16 -51.30 35.77 -6.07
N GLN A 17 -50.91 34.54 -6.45
CA GLN A 17 -51.71 33.47 -7.13
C GLN A 17 -51.98 33.55 -8.65
N SER A 18 -51.16 32.81 -9.42
CA SER A 18 -51.61 31.75 -10.36
C SER A 18 -50.42 30.94 -10.91
N LEU A 19 -50.35 29.66 -10.57
CA LEU A 19 -49.47 28.60 -11.15
C LEU A 19 -50.04 28.11 -12.52
N PRO A 20 -49.37 27.22 -13.30
CA PRO A 20 -47.93 27.08 -13.54
C PRO A 20 -47.53 26.70 -15.01
N LEU A 21 -46.20 26.61 -15.22
CA LEU A 21 -45.42 25.86 -16.25
C LEU A 21 -45.17 26.53 -17.63
N PRO A 22 -44.15 26.06 -18.39
CA PRO A 22 -42.76 25.77 -18.00
C PRO A 22 -41.76 26.27 -19.07
N ALA A 23 -40.53 26.65 -18.71
CA ALA A 23 -39.45 26.71 -19.69
C ALA A 23 -38.06 26.56 -19.06
N PHE A 24 -37.53 25.34 -19.18
CA PHE A 24 -36.13 25.05 -19.49
C PHE A 24 -35.05 25.81 -18.72
N GLN A 25 -34.61 25.22 -17.60
CA GLN A 25 -33.17 25.17 -17.29
C GLN A 25 -32.72 23.70 -17.38
N PRO A 26 -31.90 23.33 -18.38
CA PRO A 26 -31.35 21.99 -18.47
C PRO A 26 -30.05 21.84 -17.66
N LEU A 27 -30.07 20.88 -16.73
CA LEU A 27 -29.06 19.81 -16.58
C LEU A 27 -27.58 20.20 -16.39
N GLU A 28 -27.21 20.74 -15.23
CA GLU A 28 -25.80 20.74 -14.76
C GLU A 28 -25.51 19.77 -13.59
N ARG A 29 -26.51 19.00 -13.17
CA ARG A 29 -26.27 17.71 -12.52
C ARG A 29 -26.66 16.66 -13.55
N ARG A 30 -25.68 15.92 -14.06
CA ARG A 30 -25.95 14.73 -14.85
C ARG A 30 -26.93 13.88 -14.04
N ASP A 31 -28.17 13.84 -14.51
CA ASP A 31 -29.09 12.75 -14.26
C ASP A 31 -28.46 11.50 -14.89
N CYS A 32 -27.45 10.94 -14.21
CA CYS A 32 -26.91 9.63 -14.51
C CYS A 32 -27.98 8.63 -14.08
N MET A 33 -29.03 8.45 -14.91
CA MET A 33 -30.03 7.38 -14.88
C MET A 33 -30.02 6.59 -13.58
N LEU A 34 -30.52 7.20 -12.49
CA LEU A 34 -30.42 6.61 -11.16
C LEU A 34 -31.24 5.32 -11.16
N ARG A 35 -30.59 4.20 -10.85
CA ARG A 35 -31.34 3.01 -10.47
C ARG A 35 -32.09 3.35 -9.18
N GLN A 36 -33.27 2.77 -8.96
CA GLN A 36 -33.93 2.96 -7.68
C GLN A 36 -32.99 2.51 -6.54
N PRO A 37 -32.76 3.35 -5.52
CA PRO A 37 -31.98 2.97 -4.35
C PRO A 37 -32.55 1.68 -3.77
N ARG A 38 -31.65 0.75 -3.43
CA ARG A 38 -32.04 -0.54 -2.85
C ARG A 38 -31.01 -0.96 -1.80
N PRO A 39 -31.44 -1.56 -0.68
CA PRO A 39 -30.49 -2.08 0.29
C PRO A 39 -29.64 -3.20 -0.36
N ILE A 40 -28.35 -3.19 -0.07
CA ILE A 40 -27.40 -4.26 -0.40
C ILE A 40 -26.73 -4.66 0.91
N ARG A 41 -27.07 -5.85 1.41
CA ARG A 41 -26.64 -6.38 2.71
C ARG A 41 -25.71 -7.57 2.57
N SER A 42 -25.83 -8.32 1.48
CA SER A 42 -24.94 -9.45 1.17
C SER A 42 -24.53 -9.49 -0.31
N ALA A 43 -23.71 -10.47 -0.65
CA ALA A 43 -23.35 -10.79 -2.02
C ALA A 43 -24.55 -11.17 -2.89
N ASP A 44 -25.56 -11.82 -2.30
CA ASP A 44 -26.77 -12.28 -3.01
C ASP A 44 -27.63 -11.12 -3.49
N ASP A 45 -27.47 -9.95 -2.86
CA ASP A 45 -28.14 -8.75 -3.30
C ASP A 45 -27.47 -8.16 -4.55
N LEU A 46 -26.30 -8.58 -5.00
CA LEU A 46 -25.65 -8.02 -6.18
C LEU A 46 -26.19 -8.62 -7.48
N ASP A 47 -26.42 -7.79 -8.50
CA ASP A 47 -26.75 -8.31 -9.84
C ASP A 47 -25.49 -8.72 -10.63
N ASP A 48 -25.69 -9.34 -11.79
CA ASP A 48 -24.63 -9.86 -12.64
C ASP A 48 -23.59 -8.80 -13.04
N ILE A 49 -24.02 -7.55 -13.28
CA ILE A 49 -23.14 -6.46 -13.69
C ILE A 49 -22.28 -6.03 -12.49
N GLN A 50 -22.88 -5.93 -11.32
CA GLN A 50 -22.22 -5.59 -10.07
C GLN A 50 -21.23 -6.69 -9.64
N LEU A 51 -21.62 -7.97 -9.74
CA LEU A 51 -20.78 -9.12 -9.48
C LEU A 51 -19.60 -9.18 -10.44
N LYS A 52 -19.85 -8.99 -11.74
CA LYS A 52 -18.79 -8.89 -12.76
C LYS A 52 -17.79 -7.80 -12.40
N ARG A 53 -18.28 -6.64 -11.92
CA ARG A 53 -17.39 -5.54 -11.55
C ARG A 53 -16.56 -5.84 -10.30
N CYS A 54 -17.13 -6.51 -9.30
CA CYS A 54 -16.37 -7.01 -8.15
C CYS A 54 -15.29 -8.00 -8.58
N PHE A 55 -15.61 -8.90 -9.53
CA PHE A 55 -14.64 -9.85 -10.09
C PHE A 55 -13.50 -9.14 -10.83
N GLU A 56 -13.80 -8.11 -11.61
CA GLU A 56 -12.81 -7.29 -12.30
C GLU A 56 -11.81 -6.63 -11.34
N ILE A 57 -12.29 -6.10 -10.21
CA ILE A 57 -11.43 -5.53 -9.15
C ILE A 57 -10.54 -6.61 -8.54
N LEU A 58 -11.12 -7.76 -8.20
CA LEU A 58 -10.37 -8.90 -7.65
C LEU A 58 -9.29 -9.38 -8.63
N HIS A 59 -9.64 -9.48 -9.92
CA HIS A 59 -8.72 -9.91 -10.96
C HIS A 59 -7.55 -8.93 -11.13
N ALA A 60 -7.82 -7.62 -11.07
CA ALA A 60 -6.79 -6.59 -11.09
C ALA A 60 -5.82 -6.70 -9.90
N CYS A 61 -6.39 -6.90 -8.70
CA CYS A 61 -5.62 -7.14 -7.48
C CYS A 61 -4.74 -8.38 -7.62
N HIS A 62 -5.27 -9.47 -8.19
CA HIS A 62 -4.53 -10.69 -8.47
C HIS A 62 -3.42 -10.46 -9.49
N LYS A 63 -3.68 -9.81 -10.62
CA LYS A 63 -2.64 -9.48 -11.61
C LYS A 63 -1.52 -8.59 -11.05
N ALA A 64 -1.84 -7.68 -10.14
CA ALA A 64 -0.82 -6.86 -9.48
C ALA A 64 -0.02 -7.63 -8.42
N SER A 65 -0.60 -8.70 -7.88
CA SER A 65 -0.03 -9.46 -6.77
C SER A 65 0.62 -10.77 -7.23
N GLU A 66 0.18 -11.43 -8.28
CA GLU A 66 0.70 -12.72 -8.73
C GLU A 66 0.99 -12.67 -10.23
N VAL A 67 2.17 -13.19 -10.62
CA VAL A 67 2.67 -13.13 -12.01
C VAL A 67 1.79 -13.98 -12.95
N ASP A 68 1.29 -15.11 -12.44
CA ASP A 68 0.51 -16.09 -13.20
C ASP A 68 -1.00 -16.00 -12.92
N ALA A 69 -1.48 -14.83 -12.50
CA ALA A 69 -2.90 -14.63 -12.20
C ALA A 69 -3.79 -14.88 -13.43
N THR A 70 -4.56 -15.96 -13.38
CA THR A 70 -5.54 -16.33 -14.41
C THR A 70 -6.96 -15.95 -14.01
N LEU A 71 -7.88 -15.90 -14.98
CA LEU A 71 -9.30 -15.73 -14.69
C LEU A 71 -9.86 -16.89 -13.85
N ILE A 72 -9.37 -18.11 -14.08
CA ILE A 72 -9.80 -19.32 -13.35
C ILE A 72 -9.40 -19.24 -11.87
N SER A 73 -8.11 -19.02 -11.58
CA SER A 73 -7.63 -18.87 -10.20
C SER A 73 -8.28 -17.69 -9.47
N THR A 74 -8.62 -16.62 -10.18
CA THR A 74 -9.37 -15.50 -9.60
C THR A 74 -10.79 -15.91 -9.24
N ARG A 75 -11.48 -16.65 -10.12
CA ARG A 75 -12.85 -17.09 -9.91
C ARG A 75 -12.99 -17.97 -8.67
N GLU A 76 -12.02 -18.84 -8.42
CA GLU A 76 -11.99 -19.73 -7.24
C GLU A 76 -11.97 -18.96 -5.91
N THR A 77 -11.47 -17.73 -5.92
CA THR A 77 -11.37 -16.87 -4.71
C THR A 77 -12.49 -15.84 -4.58
N MET A 78 -13.47 -15.86 -5.50
CA MET A 78 -14.50 -14.83 -5.56
C MET A 78 -15.41 -14.83 -4.32
N GLU A 79 -15.77 -16.01 -3.82
CA GLU A 79 -16.62 -16.15 -2.63
C GLU A 79 -15.92 -15.60 -1.38
N ASP A 80 -14.65 -15.97 -1.16
CA ASP A 80 -13.83 -15.44 -0.08
C ASP A 80 -13.68 -13.92 -0.14
N PHE A 81 -13.51 -13.38 -1.35
CA PHE A 81 -13.43 -11.94 -1.58
C PHE A 81 -14.73 -11.24 -1.20
N LEU A 82 -15.88 -11.74 -1.68
CA LEU A 82 -17.19 -11.16 -1.36
C LEU A 82 -17.50 -11.28 0.14
N ALA A 83 -17.19 -12.41 0.76
CA ALA A 83 -17.29 -12.57 2.21
C ALA A 83 -16.48 -11.52 2.96
N ALA A 84 -15.24 -11.25 2.54
CA ALA A 84 -14.41 -10.19 3.13
C ALA A 84 -14.96 -8.77 2.85
N VAL A 85 -15.58 -8.55 1.69
CA VAL A 85 -16.23 -7.27 1.36
C VAL A 85 -17.38 -6.97 2.30
N PHE A 86 -18.22 -7.94 2.64
CA PHE A 86 -19.37 -7.76 3.52
C PHE A 86 -19.08 -8.06 5.01
N SER A 87 -17.88 -8.58 5.34
CA SER A 87 -17.50 -8.83 6.73
C SER A 87 -17.45 -7.54 7.54
N ASP A 88 -18.24 -7.51 8.63
CA ASP A 88 -18.36 -6.39 9.55
C ASP A 88 -18.65 -5.06 8.86
N TRP A 89 -19.37 -5.09 7.73
CA TRP A 89 -19.67 -3.90 6.94
C TRP A 89 -20.98 -4.04 6.20
N ALA A 90 -21.79 -2.97 6.23
CA ALA A 90 -23.04 -2.87 5.47
C ALA A 90 -23.06 -1.60 4.62
N ALA A 91 -23.71 -1.66 3.46
CA ALA A 91 -23.76 -0.55 2.51
C ALA A 91 -24.54 0.67 3.05
N ASP A 92 -25.53 0.43 3.90
CA ASP A 92 -26.37 1.41 4.59
C ASP A 92 -25.73 1.97 5.88
N GLY A 93 -24.58 1.43 6.29
CA GLY A 93 -23.86 1.91 7.47
C GLY A 93 -23.26 3.30 7.29
N ASN A 94 -23.37 4.13 8.34
CA ASN A 94 -22.75 5.46 8.41
C ASN A 94 -21.23 5.43 8.65
N GLU A 95 -20.60 4.26 8.60
CA GLU A 95 -19.17 4.11 8.82
C GLU A 95 -18.36 4.82 7.74
N THR A 96 -17.38 5.62 8.18
CA THR A 96 -16.44 6.29 7.29
C THR A 96 -15.47 5.25 6.75
N MET A 97 -15.47 5.04 5.44
CA MET A 97 -14.51 4.14 4.79
C MET A 97 -13.14 4.82 4.71
N ILE A 98 -12.13 4.21 5.33
CA ILE A 98 -10.76 4.73 5.31
C ILE A 98 -9.99 4.06 4.17
N MET A 99 -9.44 4.88 3.27
CA MET A 99 -8.58 4.37 2.20
C MET A 99 -7.30 3.75 2.80
N PRO A 100 -6.97 2.49 2.46
CA PRO A 100 -5.72 1.89 2.91
C PRO A 100 -4.51 2.71 2.46
N LYS A 101 -3.54 2.91 3.36
CA LYS A 101 -2.27 3.55 3.05
C LYS A 101 -1.18 2.50 2.81
N MET A 102 -0.28 2.79 1.87
CA MET A 102 0.88 1.96 1.59
C MET A 102 2.06 2.36 2.49
N ASP A 103 1.86 2.21 3.81
CA ASP A 103 2.87 2.49 4.83
C ASP A 103 3.27 1.18 5.52
N PHE A 104 4.48 0.71 5.23
CA PHE A 104 5.08 -0.37 5.99
C PHE A 104 6.60 -0.24 6.06
N VAL A 105 7.15 -0.87 7.11
CA VAL A 105 8.59 -1.05 7.30
C VAL A 105 8.87 -2.54 7.41
N VAL A 106 9.83 -3.02 6.61
CA VAL A 106 10.37 -4.37 6.67
C VAL A 106 11.81 -4.29 7.10
N ARG A 107 12.18 -5.14 8.06
CA ARG A 107 13.57 -5.33 8.48
C ARG A 107 13.92 -6.81 8.32
N GLY A 108 15.05 -7.06 7.69
CA GLY A 108 15.67 -8.37 7.59
C GLY A 108 17.10 -8.27 8.07
N TYR A 109 17.63 -9.39 8.56
CA TYR A 109 19.03 -9.47 8.97
C TYR A 109 19.56 -10.88 8.77
N LEU A 110 20.86 -10.97 8.51
CA LEU A 110 21.61 -12.23 8.51
C LEU A 110 22.99 -12.00 9.14
N ARG A 111 23.57 -13.07 9.68
CA ARG A 111 24.95 -13.04 10.19
C ARG A 111 25.87 -12.91 8.99
N ALA A 112 26.53 -11.76 8.87
CA ALA A 112 27.45 -11.45 7.80
C ALA A 112 28.88 -11.89 8.11
N GLY A 113 29.23 -12.07 9.39
CA GLY A 113 30.59 -12.43 9.77
C GLY A 113 30.82 -12.37 11.28
N ASN A 114 32.08 -12.16 11.65
CA ASN A 114 32.54 -12.01 13.02
C ASN A 114 33.46 -10.80 13.19
N ILE A 115 33.56 -10.28 14.40
CA ILE A 115 34.40 -9.16 14.79
C ILE A 115 35.05 -9.46 16.15
N CYS A 116 36.18 -8.81 16.44
CA CYS A 116 36.73 -8.89 17.78
C CYS A 116 36.02 -7.95 18.75
N SER A 117 35.74 -8.41 19.96
CA SER A 117 35.13 -7.59 21.02
C SER A 117 36.12 -6.59 21.63
N GLN A 118 37.41 -6.94 21.69
CA GLN A 118 38.46 -6.18 22.37
C GLN A 118 39.72 -6.03 21.50
N PRO A 119 39.67 -5.23 20.42
CA PRO A 119 40.81 -5.08 19.51
C PRO A 119 42.08 -4.55 20.19
N SER A 120 41.94 -3.78 21.29
CA SER A 120 43.06 -3.23 22.08
C SER A 120 43.91 -4.28 22.79
N GLU A 121 43.41 -5.51 22.95
CA GLU A 121 44.14 -6.60 23.59
C GLU A 121 45.10 -7.31 22.61
N HIS A 122 45.06 -6.96 21.33
CA HIS A 122 45.89 -7.54 20.28
C HIS A 122 46.97 -6.56 19.83
N ARG A 123 48.22 -7.03 19.79
CA ARG A 123 49.37 -6.23 19.31
C ARG A 123 49.34 -5.97 17.80
N THR A 124 48.70 -6.86 17.03
CA THR A 124 48.59 -6.77 15.56
C THR A 124 47.23 -7.31 15.10
N THR A 125 46.78 -6.88 13.92
CA THR A 125 45.54 -7.37 13.28
C THR A 125 45.61 -8.89 13.01
N SER A 126 46.77 -9.43 12.65
CA SER A 126 46.97 -10.87 12.47
C SER A 126 46.72 -11.66 13.76
N ALA A 127 47.25 -11.19 14.89
CA ALA A 127 47.04 -11.84 16.19
C ALA A 127 45.56 -11.82 16.62
N CYS A 128 44.79 -10.83 16.17
CA CYS A 128 43.35 -10.73 16.38
C CYS A 128 42.58 -11.75 15.52
N ILE A 129 42.99 -11.92 14.26
CA ILE A 129 42.39 -12.89 13.33
C ILE A 129 42.60 -14.32 13.83
N ASP A 130 43.81 -14.64 14.30
CA ASP A 130 44.15 -15.99 14.78
C ASP A 130 43.60 -16.30 16.18
N CYS A 131 43.01 -15.31 16.86
CA CYS A 131 42.46 -15.49 18.19
C CYS A 131 41.08 -16.18 18.15
N ALA A 132 40.99 -17.35 18.78
CA ALA A 132 39.74 -18.10 18.92
C ALA A 132 38.64 -17.33 19.68
N ASN A 133 39.00 -16.33 20.50
CA ASN A 133 38.06 -15.56 21.31
C ASN A 133 37.41 -14.38 20.56
N CYS A 134 37.94 -13.98 19.39
CA CYS A 134 37.40 -12.87 18.59
C CYS A 134 36.24 -13.31 17.66
N GLN A 135 35.21 -13.96 18.20
CA GLN A 135 34.11 -14.58 17.43
C GLN A 135 32.76 -13.86 17.62
N THR A 136 32.77 -12.57 18.00
CA THR A 136 31.52 -11.83 18.19
C THR A 136 30.79 -11.72 16.85
N PRO A 137 29.53 -12.14 16.73
CA PRO A 137 28.83 -12.11 15.45
C PRO A 137 28.59 -10.67 14.98
N VAL A 138 28.69 -10.48 13.67
CA VAL A 138 28.26 -9.25 12.98
C VAL A 138 27.07 -9.59 12.11
N TYR A 139 25.99 -8.84 12.30
CA TYR A 139 24.76 -8.94 11.51
C TYR A 139 24.73 -7.81 10.49
N CYS A 140 24.45 -8.14 9.23
CA CYS A 140 24.00 -7.16 8.25
C CYS A 140 22.49 -7.01 8.41
N ILE A 141 22.02 -5.78 8.61
CA ILE A 141 20.62 -5.44 8.83
C ILE A 141 20.19 -4.52 7.71
N VAL A 142 19.14 -4.92 7.01
CA VAL A 142 18.55 -4.17 5.90
C VAL A 142 17.15 -3.75 6.30
N THR A 143 16.86 -2.46 6.18
CA THR A 143 15.54 -1.90 6.47
C THR A 143 15.00 -1.21 5.22
N TYR A 144 13.82 -1.62 4.79
CA TYR A 144 13.05 -0.99 3.73
C TYR A 144 11.81 -0.31 4.33
N GLN A 145 11.57 0.93 3.95
CA GLN A 145 10.38 1.70 4.31
C GLN A 145 9.77 2.33 3.06
N THR A 146 8.45 2.47 3.03
CA THR A 146 7.72 3.00 1.87
C THR A 146 7.50 4.52 1.89
N GLU A 147 7.62 5.16 3.06
CA GLU A 147 7.40 6.60 3.24
C GLU A 147 8.56 7.27 4.01
N PRO A 148 9.53 7.93 3.32
CA PRO A 148 9.78 7.87 1.88
C PRO A 148 10.33 6.50 1.47
N ALA A 149 10.12 6.11 0.20
CA ALA A 149 10.65 4.85 -0.34
C ALA A 149 12.19 4.81 -0.21
N GLN A 150 12.69 4.04 0.75
CA GLN A 150 14.11 4.04 1.09
C GLN A 150 14.55 2.66 1.57
N LEU A 151 15.71 2.24 1.07
CA LEU A 151 16.41 1.05 1.50
C LEU A 151 17.70 1.47 2.23
N THR A 152 17.89 0.97 3.44
CA THR A 152 19.07 1.26 4.27
C THR A 152 19.71 -0.05 4.69
N ALA A 153 21.05 -0.10 4.68
CA ALA A 153 21.83 -1.22 5.18
C ALA A 153 22.78 -0.72 6.28
N CYS A 154 22.98 -1.51 7.32
CA CYS A 154 23.98 -1.25 8.36
C CYS A 154 24.41 -2.54 9.03
N PHE A 155 25.48 -2.48 9.81
CA PHE A 155 25.99 -3.63 10.56
C PHE A 155 25.82 -3.43 12.07
N SER A 156 25.58 -4.50 12.81
CA SER A 156 25.49 -4.49 14.27
C SER A 156 26.07 -5.78 14.85
N THR A 157 26.59 -5.71 16.08
CA THR A 157 26.99 -6.91 16.85
C THR A 157 25.82 -7.57 17.59
N GLN A 158 24.64 -6.96 17.53
CA GLN A 158 23.44 -7.48 18.17
C GLN A 158 22.38 -7.84 17.14
N VAL A 159 21.62 -8.90 17.46
CA VAL A 159 20.41 -9.24 16.73
C VAL A 159 19.43 -8.07 16.86
N PRO A 160 18.85 -7.57 15.75
CA PRO A 160 17.89 -6.48 15.83
C PRO A 160 16.60 -6.91 16.51
N THR A 161 15.91 -5.94 17.11
CA THR A 161 14.58 -6.18 17.70
C THR A 161 13.56 -6.59 16.63
N PRO A 162 12.48 -7.32 17.00
CA PRO A 162 11.44 -7.74 16.06
C PRO A 162 10.62 -6.57 15.53
N TYR A 163 10.76 -5.37 16.10
CA TYR A 163 10.03 -4.17 15.71
C TYR A 163 10.82 -3.36 14.67
N PRO A 164 10.42 -3.37 13.38
CA PRO A 164 11.22 -2.81 12.29
C PRO A 164 11.43 -1.29 12.34
N ARG A 165 10.65 -0.57 13.16
CA ARG A 165 10.73 0.89 13.34
C ARG A 165 11.65 1.32 14.47
N GLU A 166 12.05 0.40 15.36
CA GLU A 166 12.93 0.74 16.48
C GLU A 166 14.37 0.99 16.03
N PRO A 167 15.12 1.89 16.65
CA PRO A 167 16.50 2.16 16.25
C PRO A 167 17.39 0.92 16.42
N ILE A 168 18.30 0.74 15.46
CA ILE A 168 19.31 -0.32 15.51
C ILE A 168 20.41 0.09 16.49
N GLN A 169 20.60 -0.75 17.51
CA GLN A 169 21.61 -0.57 18.56
C GLN A 169 22.97 -1.14 18.11
N ASN A 170 24.05 -0.69 18.77
CA ASN A 170 25.41 -1.20 18.60
C ASN A 170 25.87 -1.29 17.14
N ARG A 171 25.61 -0.20 16.40
CA ARG A 171 26.02 -0.11 14.99
C ARG A 171 27.53 -0.15 14.87
N VAL A 172 27.99 -0.89 13.88
CA VAL A 172 29.41 -0.99 13.53
C VAL A 172 29.60 -0.48 12.12
N SER A 173 30.68 0.29 11.91
CA SER A 173 31.12 0.69 10.57
C SER A 173 32.26 -0.21 10.11
N PRO A 174 32.09 -0.99 9.03
CA PRO A 174 33.16 -1.84 8.51
C PRO A 174 34.44 -1.08 8.13
N ILE A 175 34.29 0.15 7.64
CA ILE A 175 35.42 1.04 7.29
C ILE A 175 36.29 1.35 8.51
N GLN A 176 35.68 1.45 9.70
CA GLN A 176 36.39 1.75 10.94
C GLN A 176 36.88 0.50 11.68
N ARG A 177 36.50 -0.69 11.21
CA ARG A 177 36.76 -1.98 11.87
C ARG A 177 37.33 -2.99 10.88
N PRO A 178 38.64 -2.90 10.57
CA PRO A 178 39.31 -3.80 9.63
C PRO A 178 39.40 -5.25 10.16
N ASP A 179 39.09 -5.47 11.43
CA ASP A 179 39.02 -6.79 12.07
C ASP A 179 37.69 -7.52 11.83
N ILE A 180 36.75 -6.92 11.08
CA ILE A 180 35.55 -7.64 10.63
C ILE A 180 35.95 -8.69 9.59
N ARG A 181 35.56 -9.93 9.86
CA ARG A 181 35.74 -11.09 9.00
C ARG A 181 34.39 -11.50 8.45
N PHE A 182 34.09 -11.08 7.23
CA PHE A 182 32.87 -11.49 6.54
C PHE A 182 32.94 -12.97 6.17
N ASN A 183 31.78 -13.62 6.13
CA ASN A 183 31.65 -14.98 5.64
C ASN A 183 32.11 -15.03 4.18
N GLN A 184 32.95 -16.01 3.83
CA GLN A 184 33.52 -16.14 2.49
C GLN A 184 32.47 -16.46 1.43
N ASP A 185 31.41 -17.16 1.80
CA ASP A 185 30.27 -17.40 0.93
C ASP A 185 29.35 -16.18 0.95
N GLU A 186 29.30 -15.41 -0.14
CA GLU A 186 28.34 -14.30 -0.34
C GLU A 186 26.87 -14.78 -0.43
N SER A 187 26.61 -16.06 -0.19
CA SER A 187 25.27 -16.67 -0.15
C SER A 187 24.33 -15.93 0.80
N TRP A 188 24.85 -15.39 1.91
CA TRP A 188 24.07 -14.63 2.88
C TRP A 188 23.50 -13.32 2.30
N VAL A 189 24.18 -12.67 1.35
CA VAL A 189 23.65 -11.44 0.71
C VAL A 189 22.45 -11.79 -0.17
N SER A 190 22.58 -12.88 -0.93
CA SER A 190 21.51 -13.38 -1.80
C SER A 190 20.30 -13.85 -0.98
N GLU A 191 20.54 -14.56 0.11
CA GLU A 191 19.49 -15.00 1.04
C GLU A 191 18.79 -13.80 1.70
N LEU A 192 19.55 -12.81 2.18
CA LEU A 192 18.99 -11.60 2.79
C LEU A 192 18.10 -10.85 1.79
N ARG A 193 18.57 -10.72 0.55
CA ARG A 193 17.80 -10.11 -0.54
C ARG A 193 16.50 -10.86 -0.80
N GLN A 194 16.53 -12.18 -0.92
CA GLN A 194 15.34 -13.01 -1.13
C GLN A 194 14.35 -12.90 0.03
N ASN A 195 14.84 -12.95 1.28
CA ASN A 195 14.02 -12.81 2.48
C ASN A 195 13.33 -11.44 2.55
N MET A 196 14.05 -10.38 2.20
CA MET A 196 13.53 -9.02 2.13
C MET A 196 12.48 -8.86 1.03
N MET A 197 12.75 -9.38 -0.18
CA MET A 197 11.80 -9.36 -1.29
C MET A 197 10.52 -10.10 -0.94
N SER A 198 10.62 -11.31 -0.39
CA SER A 198 9.46 -12.10 0.06
C SER A 198 8.63 -11.37 1.12
N SER A 199 9.30 -10.71 2.08
CA SER A 199 8.63 -9.94 3.12
C SER A 199 7.89 -8.72 2.57
N CYS A 200 8.49 -8.01 1.61
CA CYS A 200 7.85 -6.88 0.93
C CYS A 200 6.67 -7.33 0.06
N ASP A 201 6.83 -8.41 -0.70
CA ASP A 201 5.77 -8.99 -1.53
C ASP A 201 4.53 -9.33 -0.71
N LYS A 202 4.71 -9.93 0.49
CA LYS A 202 3.61 -10.21 1.42
C LYS A 202 2.90 -8.94 1.89
N ARG A 203 3.64 -7.86 2.14
CA ARG A 203 3.08 -6.56 2.54
C ARG A 203 2.29 -5.90 1.40
N VAL A 204 2.85 -5.92 0.18
CA VAL A 204 2.19 -5.42 -1.04
C VAL A 204 0.89 -6.20 -1.31
N CYS A 205 0.93 -7.53 -1.27
CA CYS A 205 -0.25 -8.37 -1.47
C CYS A 205 -1.35 -8.06 -0.44
N ARG A 206 -0.98 -7.91 0.85
CA ARG A 206 -1.92 -7.52 1.90
C ARG A 206 -2.54 -6.13 1.66
N TYR A 207 -1.72 -5.17 1.23
CA TYR A 207 -2.20 -3.84 0.88
C TYR A 207 -3.18 -3.90 -0.30
N ASN A 208 -2.83 -4.57 -1.39
CA ASN A 208 -3.68 -4.70 -2.58
C ASN A 208 -5.03 -5.36 -2.23
N LYS A 209 -5.04 -6.43 -1.41
CA LYS A 209 -6.29 -7.05 -0.94
C LYS A 209 -7.18 -6.07 -0.17
N ARG A 210 -6.60 -5.30 0.75
CA ARG A 210 -7.35 -4.26 1.50
C ARG A 210 -7.87 -3.16 0.56
N LEU A 211 -7.07 -2.76 -0.41
CA LEU A 211 -7.48 -1.76 -1.40
C LEU A 211 -8.62 -2.28 -2.28
N ALA A 212 -8.57 -3.54 -2.72
CA ALA A 212 -9.64 -4.16 -3.50
C ALA A 212 -10.96 -4.18 -2.73
N ILE A 213 -10.93 -4.59 -1.46
CA ILE A 213 -12.11 -4.56 -0.57
C ILE A 213 -12.64 -3.12 -0.44
N PHE A 214 -11.78 -2.15 -0.16
CA PHE A 214 -12.17 -0.75 -0.07
C PHE A 214 -12.84 -0.25 -1.35
N ARG A 215 -12.26 -0.55 -2.53
CA ARG A 215 -12.82 -0.15 -3.83
C ARG A 215 -14.19 -0.78 -4.08
N ALA A 216 -14.35 -2.07 -3.78
CA ALA A 216 -15.64 -2.75 -3.89
C ALA A 216 -16.69 -2.13 -2.97
N ARG A 217 -16.36 -1.88 -1.70
CA ARG A 217 -17.27 -1.23 -0.72
C ARG A 217 -17.72 0.16 -1.18
N VAL A 218 -16.82 0.96 -1.75
CA VAL A 218 -17.16 2.27 -2.32
C VAL A 218 -18.21 2.15 -3.42
N LEU A 219 -18.04 1.21 -4.35
CA LEU A 219 -19.00 0.99 -5.43
C LEU A 219 -20.33 0.47 -4.91
N ILE A 220 -20.31 -0.53 -4.02
CA ILE A 220 -21.50 -1.14 -3.44
C ILE A 220 -22.33 -0.09 -2.68
N ARG A 221 -21.69 0.80 -1.91
CA ARG A 221 -22.38 1.91 -1.26
C ARG A 221 -23.04 2.84 -2.28
N GLY A 222 -22.33 3.19 -3.36
CA GLY A 222 -22.89 3.99 -4.45
C GLY A 222 -24.09 3.32 -5.10
N TRP A 223 -23.99 2.03 -5.39
CA TRP A 223 -25.07 1.24 -5.99
C TRP A 223 -26.29 1.13 -5.09
N ALA A 224 -26.10 0.96 -3.78
CA ALA A 224 -27.19 0.93 -2.82
C ALA A 224 -27.97 2.26 -2.80
N GLN A 225 -27.27 3.36 -3.08
CA GLN A 225 -27.84 4.72 -3.20
C GLN A 225 -28.39 5.03 -4.61
N GLY A 226 -28.40 4.05 -5.52
CA GLY A 226 -28.95 4.20 -6.87
C GLY A 226 -27.95 4.65 -7.94
N SER A 227 -26.66 4.75 -7.61
CA SER A 227 -25.62 5.05 -8.60
C SER A 227 -25.50 3.94 -9.65
N VAL A 228 -25.25 4.34 -10.90
CA VAL A 228 -24.88 3.44 -12.01
C VAL A 228 -23.39 3.47 -12.32
N GLU A 229 -22.60 4.20 -11.53
CA GLU A 229 -21.15 4.28 -11.73
C GLU A 229 -20.47 2.94 -11.44
N MET A 230 -19.55 2.54 -12.32
CA MET A 230 -18.72 1.35 -12.15
C MET A 230 -17.31 1.67 -11.65
N GLY A 231 -17.05 2.93 -11.29
CA GLY A 231 -15.72 3.40 -10.88
C GLY A 231 -14.72 3.47 -12.04
N LYS A 232 -13.46 3.74 -11.70
CA LYS A 232 -12.37 3.92 -12.68
C LYS A 232 -11.98 2.62 -13.37
N ASP A 233 -11.49 2.71 -14.60
CA ASP A 233 -10.98 1.56 -15.33
C ASP A 233 -9.94 0.76 -14.54
N ILE A 234 -9.98 -0.55 -14.75
CA ILE A 234 -9.18 -1.56 -14.06
C ILE A 234 -7.68 -1.25 -14.17
N GLU A 235 -7.25 -0.80 -15.34
CA GLU A 235 -5.85 -0.42 -15.62
C GLU A 235 -5.39 0.80 -14.81
N VAL A 236 -6.34 1.61 -14.32
CA VAL A 236 -6.10 2.82 -13.53
C VAL A 236 -6.33 2.59 -12.03
N GLN A 237 -6.69 1.36 -11.59
CA GLN A 237 -7.05 1.07 -10.19
C GLN A 237 -5.92 1.26 -9.17
N SER A 238 -4.70 1.60 -9.62
CA SER A 238 -3.58 2.02 -8.78
C SER A 238 -3.09 0.95 -7.80
N PHE A 239 -3.33 -0.34 -8.10
CA PHE A 239 -2.71 -1.44 -7.36
C PHE A 239 -1.19 -1.39 -7.52
N VAL A 240 -0.49 -1.66 -6.42
CA VAL A 240 0.97 -1.64 -6.41
C VAL A 240 1.45 -2.99 -6.92
N ARG A 241 2.21 -2.97 -8.02
CA ARG A 241 2.86 -4.17 -8.53
C ARG A 241 4.07 -4.54 -7.66
N LYS A 242 4.33 -5.84 -7.48
CA LYS A 242 5.49 -6.33 -6.70
C LYS A 242 6.81 -5.74 -7.22
N GLU A 243 6.92 -5.52 -8.52
CA GLU A 243 8.12 -4.96 -9.19
C GLU A 243 8.49 -3.56 -8.68
N ALA A 244 7.51 -2.74 -8.31
CA ALA A 244 7.74 -1.37 -7.84
C ALA A 244 8.58 -1.32 -6.55
N VAL A 245 8.43 -2.33 -5.68
CA VAL A 245 9.21 -2.47 -4.45
C VAL A 245 10.50 -3.24 -4.70
N ARG A 246 10.46 -4.27 -5.57
CA ARG A 246 11.63 -5.09 -5.91
C ARG A 246 12.77 -4.29 -6.55
N ALA A 247 12.45 -3.24 -7.32
CA ALA A 247 13.45 -2.35 -7.92
C ALA A 247 14.40 -1.73 -6.88
N SER A 248 13.94 -1.48 -5.65
CA SER A 248 14.78 -0.95 -4.57
C SER A 248 15.87 -1.92 -4.13
N PHE A 249 15.69 -3.23 -4.31
CA PHE A 249 16.63 -4.28 -3.86
C PHE A 249 17.72 -4.58 -4.88
N SER A 250 17.67 -3.98 -6.07
CA SER A 250 18.71 -4.13 -7.11
C SER A 250 20.08 -3.64 -6.64
N MET A 251 20.11 -2.66 -5.72
CA MET A 251 21.35 -2.04 -5.23
C MET A 251 21.99 -2.75 -4.03
N LEU A 252 21.34 -3.76 -3.43
CA LEU A 252 21.91 -4.50 -2.29
C LEU A 252 23.20 -5.25 -2.61
N VAL A 253 23.49 -5.46 -3.91
CA VAL A 253 24.72 -6.10 -4.39
C VAL A 253 25.97 -5.29 -4.02
N GLN A 254 25.85 -3.98 -3.78
CA GLN A 254 26.99 -3.10 -3.50
C GLN A 254 27.39 -2.98 -2.03
N ALA A 255 26.59 -3.52 -1.09
CA ALA A 255 26.83 -3.36 0.35
C ALA A 255 27.77 -4.43 0.96
N GLY A 256 28.20 -5.41 0.16
CA GLY A 256 29.12 -6.49 0.55
C GLY A 256 30.55 -6.32 0.03
N GLN A 257 30.85 -5.23 -0.68
CA GLN A 257 32.19 -4.85 -1.16
C GLN A 257 32.76 -3.72 -0.29
#